data_AF-A0A9E2MY79-F1
#
_entry.id   AF-A0A9E2MY79-F1
#
_cell.length_a   1.000
_cell.length_b   1.000
_cell.length_c   1.000
_cell.angle_alpha   90.00
_cell.angle_beta   90.00
_cell.angle_gamma   90.00
#
_symmetry.space_group_name_H-M   'P 1'
#
loop_
_entity.id
_entity.type
_entity.pdbx_description
1 polymer ?
#
loop_
_entity_poly.entity_id
_entity_poly.type
_entity_poly.pdbx_seq_one_letter_code
_entity_poly.pdbx_strand_id
1 'polypeptide(L)'
;MKKNPYDWDNGLLLAKFMMVCMKAGNSGNISDFGPPASDDSAQLSYLKGAVMARLEGKKPPFKPGDDALSCEEARPLNSPASDLILPGKTMEVIRVYYSGNDLWHIEIEGHLGLLYRAEDFVLVLPTDNLPDDAA
;
A
#
# COMPACT_ATOMS: atom_id res chain seq x y z
N MET A 1 -6.59 10.28 -11.52
CA MET A 1 -6.77 9.21 -10.52
C MET A 1 -6.09 7.94 -11.01
N LYS A 2 -4.96 7.54 -10.39
CA LYS A 2 -4.41 6.19 -10.57
C LYS A 2 -5.41 5.22 -9.95
N LYS A 3 -6.05 4.35 -10.74
CA LYS A 3 -7.12 3.47 -10.26
C LYS A 3 -6.54 2.46 -9.25
N ASN A 4 -7.05 2.47 -8.03
CA ASN A 4 -6.68 1.56 -6.94
C ASN A 4 -7.18 0.12 -7.22
N PRO A 5 -6.33 -0.92 -7.24
CA PRO A 5 -6.74 -2.30 -7.51
C PRO A 5 -7.74 -2.89 -6.51
N TYR A 6 -7.77 -2.38 -5.27
CA TYR A 6 -8.75 -2.83 -4.27
C TYR A 6 -10.20 -2.48 -4.66
N ASP A 7 -10.37 -1.45 -5.50
CA ASP A 7 -11.67 -0.99 -6.00
C ASP A 7 -12.07 -1.65 -7.34
N TRP A 8 -11.22 -2.51 -7.91
CA TRP A 8 -11.52 -3.19 -9.16
C TRP A 8 -12.46 -4.38 -8.94
N ASP A 9 -13.31 -4.64 -9.95
CA ASP A 9 -14.06 -5.89 -10.02
C ASP A 9 -13.11 -7.09 -10.18
N ASN A 10 -13.62 -8.29 -9.87
CA ASN A 10 -12.83 -9.52 -9.89
C ASN A 10 -12.23 -9.80 -11.28
N GLY A 11 -12.98 -9.55 -12.35
CA GLY A 11 -12.53 -9.83 -13.71
C GLY A 11 -11.37 -8.94 -14.12
N LEU A 12 -11.48 -7.63 -13.86
CA LEU A 12 -10.43 -6.66 -14.13
C LEU A 12 -9.17 -6.93 -13.29
N LEU A 13 -9.33 -7.24 -12.00
CA LEU A 13 -8.23 -7.54 -11.09
C LEU A 13 -7.43 -8.76 -11.56
N LEU A 14 -8.11 -9.87 -11.84
CA LEU A 14 -7.46 -11.10 -12.31
C LEU A 14 -6.82 -10.92 -13.69
N ALA A 15 -7.49 -10.23 -14.63
CA ALA A 15 -6.93 -9.97 -15.95
C ALA A 15 -5.65 -9.13 -15.88
N LYS A 16 -5.64 -8.08 -15.05
CA LYS A 16 -4.45 -7.24 -14.86
C LYS A 16 -3.33 -7.98 -14.16
N PHE A 17 -3.64 -8.79 -13.14
CA PHE A 17 -2.67 -9.64 -12.46
C PHE A 17 -2.00 -10.62 -13.44
N MET A 18 -2.79 -11.40 -14.17
CA MET A 18 -2.27 -12.37 -15.15
C MET A 18 -1.39 -11.72 -16.22
N MET A 19 -1.80 -10.56 -16.74
CA MET A 19 -1.01 -9.81 -17.72
C MET A 19 0.37 -9.41 -17.17
N VAL A 20 0.44 -8.97 -15.90
CA VAL A 20 1.71 -8.60 -15.28
C VAL A 20 2.56 -9.84 -14.98
N CYS A 21 1.95 -10.95 -14.55
CA CYS A 21 2.66 -12.23 -14.38
C CYS A 21 3.32 -12.70 -15.68
N MET A 22 2.58 -12.67 -16.80
CA MET A 22 3.12 -13.04 -18.11
C MET A 22 4.30 -12.16 -18.54
N LYS A 23 4.20 -10.84 -18.32
CA LYS A 23 5.29 -9.89 -18.63
C LYS A 23 6.54 -10.15 -17.80
N ALA A 24 6.35 -10.50 -16.54
CA ALA A 24 7.44 -10.83 -15.61
C ALA A 24 8.04 -12.23 -15.84
N GLY A 25 7.56 -13.00 -16.84
CA GLY A 25 8.00 -14.38 -17.07
C GLY A 25 7.65 -15.32 -15.92
N ASN A 26 6.61 -14.99 -15.16
CA ASN A 26 6.27 -15.67 -13.92
C ASN A 26 4.97 -16.48 -14.10
N SER A 27 4.85 -17.62 -13.40
CA SER A 27 3.78 -18.61 -13.57
C SER A 27 2.39 -18.10 -13.15
N GLY A 28 2.34 -16.97 -12.45
CA GLY A 28 1.12 -16.44 -11.83
C GLY A 28 0.81 -17.08 -10.47
N ASN A 29 1.66 -17.95 -9.96
CA ASN A 29 1.48 -18.57 -8.66
C ASN A 29 1.77 -17.56 -7.54
N ILE A 30 0.76 -17.28 -6.72
CA ILE A 30 0.79 -16.28 -5.64
C ILE A 30 1.93 -16.55 -4.64
N SER A 31 2.36 -17.79 -4.50
CA SER A 31 3.46 -18.18 -3.59
C SER A 31 4.86 -17.78 -4.07
N ASP A 32 5.05 -17.49 -5.37
CA ASP A 32 6.38 -17.33 -5.99
C ASP A 32 6.95 -15.90 -5.90
N PHE A 33 6.21 -14.97 -5.29
CA PHE A 33 6.58 -13.54 -5.30
C PHE A 33 7.20 -13.11 -3.96
N GLY A 34 8.49 -12.74 -4.02
CA GLY A 34 9.23 -12.05 -2.95
C GLY A 34 9.05 -10.52 -2.99
N PRO A 35 9.77 -9.78 -2.12
CA PRO A 35 9.70 -8.31 -2.08
C PRO A 35 10.14 -7.68 -3.42
N PRO A 36 9.63 -6.48 -3.75
CA PRO A 36 9.88 -5.88 -5.05
C PRO A 36 11.36 -5.48 -5.23
N ALA A 37 11.98 -5.90 -6.34
CA ALA A 37 13.35 -5.57 -6.76
C ALA A 37 13.42 -4.67 -8.02
N SER A 38 12.27 -4.37 -8.64
CA SER A 38 12.10 -3.55 -9.87
C SER A 38 10.67 -2.96 -9.96
N ASP A 39 10.44 -1.97 -10.82
CA ASP A 39 9.09 -1.36 -11.02
C ASP A 39 8.01 -2.38 -11.39
N ASP A 40 8.34 -3.32 -12.29
CA ASP A 40 7.42 -4.40 -12.67
C ASP A 40 7.13 -5.33 -11.49
N SER A 41 8.12 -5.58 -10.63
CA SER A 41 7.93 -6.37 -9.42
C SER A 41 7.10 -5.63 -8.36
N ALA A 42 7.14 -4.29 -8.33
CA ALA A 42 6.32 -3.48 -7.43
C ALA A 42 4.85 -3.50 -7.87
N GLN A 43 4.58 -3.37 -9.17
CA GLN A 43 3.22 -3.51 -9.70
C GLN A 43 2.68 -4.93 -9.50
N LEU A 44 3.52 -5.94 -9.69
CA LEU A 44 3.16 -7.34 -9.46
C LEU A 44 2.86 -7.62 -7.99
N SER A 45 3.71 -7.16 -7.07
CA SER A 45 3.49 -7.27 -5.62
C SER A 45 2.22 -6.56 -5.18
N TYR A 46 1.94 -5.39 -5.77
CA TYR A 46 0.73 -4.63 -5.47
C TYR A 46 -0.54 -5.39 -5.91
N LEU A 47 -0.56 -5.93 -7.13
CA LEU A 47 -1.69 -6.72 -7.63
C LEU A 47 -1.85 -8.06 -6.92
N LYS A 48 -0.74 -8.74 -6.58
CA LYS A 48 -0.74 -9.93 -5.73
C LYS A 48 -1.43 -9.64 -4.40
N GLY A 49 -1.01 -8.57 -3.72
CA GLY A 49 -1.60 -8.17 -2.45
C GLY A 49 -3.10 -7.92 -2.56
N ALA A 50 -3.53 -7.23 -3.61
CA ALA A 50 -4.96 -7.02 -3.87
C ALA A 50 -5.74 -8.33 -4.09
N VAL A 51 -5.18 -9.29 -4.82
CA VAL A 51 -5.78 -10.63 -5.00
C VAL A 51 -5.85 -11.38 -3.67
N MET A 52 -4.76 -11.42 -2.90
CA MET A 52 -4.72 -12.11 -1.60
C MET A 52 -5.71 -11.50 -0.61
N ALA A 53 -5.75 -10.17 -0.49
CA ALA A 53 -6.70 -9.48 0.38
C ALA A 53 -8.15 -9.81 0.00
N ARG A 54 -8.45 -9.89 -1.31
CA ARG A 54 -9.77 -10.27 -1.81
C ARG A 54 -10.13 -11.71 -1.43
N LEU A 55 -9.20 -12.65 -1.57
CA LEU A 55 -9.40 -14.06 -1.20
C LEU A 55 -9.64 -14.23 0.30
N GLU A 56 -8.98 -13.42 1.13
CA GLU A 56 -9.11 -13.43 2.59
C GLU A 56 -10.21 -12.50 3.13
N GLY A 57 -10.96 -11.83 2.26
CA GLY A 57 -12.03 -10.91 2.65
C GLY A 57 -11.55 -9.65 3.40
N LYS A 58 -10.30 -9.27 3.22
CA LYS A 58 -9.67 -8.13 3.91
C LYS A 58 -9.84 -6.83 3.12
N LYS A 59 -9.93 -5.72 3.86
CA LYS A 59 -10.01 -4.36 3.30
C LYS A 59 -8.74 -3.58 3.65
N PRO A 60 -8.21 -2.78 2.72
CA PRO A 60 -7.01 -2.01 2.99
C PRO A 60 -7.30 -0.93 4.04
N PRO A 61 -6.36 -0.66 4.96
CA PRO A 61 -6.50 0.40 5.97
C PRO A 61 -6.39 1.82 5.38
N PHE A 62 -5.77 1.94 4.20
CA PHE A 62 -5.56 3.19 3.48
C PHE A 62 -5.91 3.02 2.00
N LYS A 63 -6.05 4.13 1.29
CA LYS A 63 -6.15 4.22 -0.17
C LYS A 63 -5.03 5.09 -0.73
N PRO A 64 -4.61 4.85 -1.99
CA PRO A 64 -3.71 5.78 -2.67
C PRO A 64 -4.30 7.20 -2.71
N GLY A 65 -3.51 8.18 -2.28
CA GLY A 65 -3.90 9.59 -2.13
C GLY A 65 -4.44 9.95 -0.75
N ASP A 66 -4.57 9.00 0.18
CA ASP A 66 -4.88 9.32 1.58
C ASP A 66 -3.66 9.97 2.25
N ASP A 67 -3.91 10.93 3.14
CA ASP A 67 -2.88 11.46 4.03
C ASP A 67 -2.74 10.55 5.26
N ALA A 68 -1.52 10.11 5.54
CA ALA A 68 -1.18 9.26 6.67
C ALA A 68 -0.22 9.97 7.62
N LEU A 69 -0.54 9.98 8.91
CA LEU A 69 0.27 10.55 9.97
C LEU A 69 1.06 9.44 10.68
N SER A 70 2.39 9.57 10.73
CA SER A 70 3.23 8.67 11.52
C SER A 70 2.94 8.86 13.02
N CYS A 71 2.48 7.82 13.71
CA CYS A 71 2.21 7.88 15.15
C CYS A 71 3.46 7.63 15.98
N GLU A 72 4.40 6.88 15.42
CA GLU A 72 5.66 6.53 16.04
C GLU A 72 6.82 6.64 15.04
N GLU A 73 8.00 6.20 15.47
CA GLU A 73 9.17 6.08 14.62
C GLU A 73 8.98 4.95 13.59
N ALA A 74 8.50 5.28 12.38
CA ALA A 74 8.26 4.29 11.33
C ALA A 74 9.56 3.97 10.57
N ARG A 75 9.96 2.70 10.59
CA ARG A 75 11.19 2.20 9.93
C ARG A 75 10.83 1.45 8.65
N PRO A 76 11.56 1.70 7.54
CA PRO A 76 11.33 0.94 6.32
C PRO A 76 11.74 -0.53 6.53
N LEU A 77 10.95 -1.45 6.00
CA LEU A 77 11.14 -2.89 6.10
C LEU A 77 12.25 -3.40 5.16
N ASN A 78 12.58 -2.63 4.12
CA ASN A 78 13.45 -3.03 3.03
C ASN A 78 14.63 -2.08 2.78
N SER A 79 14.96 -1.20 3.73
CA SER A 79 16.13 -0.30 3.67
C SER A 79 16.82 -0.22 5.03
N PRO A 80 18.15 0.03 5.08
CA PRO A 80 18.82 0.39 6.32
C PRO A 80 18.19 1.63 6.99
N ALA A 81 18.36 1.72 8.31
CA ALA A 81 17.64 2.62 9.22
C ALA A 81 17.73 4.14 8.97
N SER A 82 18.39 4.62 7.90
CA SER A 82 18.57 6.04 7.60
C SER A 82 17.31 6.73 7.07
N ASP A 83 16.33 5.98 6.54
CA ASP A 83 15.11 6.55 5.95
C ASP A 83 13.91 6.50 6.92
N LEU A 84 14.20 6.69 8.21
CA LEU A 84 13.22 6.75 9.29
C LEU A 84 12.25 7.92 9.08
N ILE A 85 10.96 7.69 9.37
CA ILE A 85 9.97 8.75 9.49
C ILE A 85 9.76 9.05 10.97
N LEU A 86 9.89 10.34 11.31
CA LEU A 86 9.64 10.80 12.66
C LEU A 86 8.13 10.91 12.94
N PRO A 87 7.70 10.70 14.19
CA PRO A 87 6.32 10.89 14.61
C PRO A 87 5.80 12.29 14.27
N GLY A 88 4.51 12.40 13.96
CA GLY A 88 3.84 13.67 13.69
C GLY A 88 4.01 14.20 12.26
N LYS A 89 4.72 13.47 11.39
CA LYS A 89 4.85 13.81 9.97
C LYS A 89 3.69 13.23 9.17
N THR A 90 2.95 14.09 8.47
CA THR A 90 1.91 13.69 7.51
C THR A 90 2.52 13.46 6.13
N MET A 91 2.17 12.36 5.47
CA MET A 91 2.67 11.98 4.15
C MET A 91 1.56 11.32 3.32
N GLU A 92 1.55 11.55 2.01
CA GLU A 92 0.57 10.93 1.11
C GLU A 92 0.90 9.43 0.89
N VAL A 93 -0.11 8.57 0.98
CA VAL A 93 -0.02 7.15 0.65
C VAL A 93 0.00 6.96 -0.87
N ILE A 94 1.06 6.34 -1.38
CA ILE A 94 1.23 6.07 -2.81
C ILE A 94 0.68 4.69 -3.18
N ARG A 95 0.98 3.67 -2.36
CA ARG A 95 0.52 2.29 -2.56
C ARG A 95 0.30 1.59 -1.23
N VAL A 96 -0.58 0.58 -1.26
CA VAL A 96 -0.93 -0.23 -0.09
C VAL A 96 -0.81 -1.71 -0.47
N TYR A 97 0.00 -2.46 0.24
CA TYR A 97 0.33 -3.86 -0.04
C TYR A 97 -0.22 -4.75 1.06
N TYR A 98 -0.88 -5.84 0.68
CA TYR A 98 -1.26 -6.90 1.62
C TYR A 98 -0.27 -8.06 1.52
N SER A 99 0.26 -8.51 2.66
CA SER A 99 1.18 -9.65 2.73
C SER A 99 0.58 -10.92 3.31
N GLY A 100 -0.72 -10.92 3.64
CA GLY A 100 -1.38 -12.03 4.33
C GLY A 100 -1.38 -11.86 5.85
N ASN A 101 -2.21 -12.65 6.55
CA ASN A 101 -2.29 -12.69 8.01
C ASN A 101 -2.51 -11.32 8.66
N ASP A 102 -3.42 -10.51 8.11
CA ASP A 102 -3.72 -9.16 8.61
C ASP A 102 -2.57 -8.14 8.53
N LEU A 103 -1.48 -8.50 7.85
CA LEU A 103 -0.33 -7.61 7.67
C LEU A 103 -0.46 -6.75 6.42
N TRP A 104 -0.34 -5.44 6.64
CA TRP A 104 -0.42 -4.40 5.62
C TRP A 104 0.85 -3.56 5.61
N HIS A 105 1.31 -3.22 4.42
CA HIS A 105 2.41 -2.30 4.20
C HIS A 105 1.98 -1.13 3.34
N ILE A 106 2.61 0.01 3.52
CA ILE A 106 2.37 1.21 2.71
C ILE A 106 3.68 1.73 2.13
N GLU A 107 3.56 2.34 0.97
CA GLU A 107 4.59 3.17 0.36
C GLU A 107 4.05 4.60 0.33
N ILE A 108 4.88 5.56 0.70
CA ILE A 108 4.47 6.95 0.90
C ILE A 108 5.33 7.92 0.07
N GLU A 109 4.82 9.12 -0.14
CA GLU A 109 5.51 10.15 -0.91
C GLU A 109 6.87 10.52 -0.30
N GLY A 110 7.87 10.81 -1.14
CA GLY A 110 9.22 11.14 -0.71
C GLY A 110 10.08 9.94 -0.27
N HIS A 111 9.48 8.75 -0.15
CA HIS A 111 10.14 7.49 0.24
C HIS A 111 9.79 6.35 -0.75
N LEU A 112 9.81 6.65 -2.05
CA LEU A 112 9.46 5.70 -3.10
C LEU A 112 10.35 4.45 -3.06
N GLY A 113 9.74 3.29 -3.24
CA GLY A 113 10.39 1.99 -3.12
C GLY A 113 10.61 1.52 -1.68
N LEU A 114 10.30 2.32 -0.66
CA LEU A 114 10.35 1.91 0.74
C LEU A 114 8.98 1.44 1.22
N LEU A 115 8.98 0.34 1.98
CA LEU A 115 7.78 -0.24 2.57
C LEU A 115 7.78 -0.02 4.07
N TYR A 116 6.72 0.59 4.58
CA TYR A 116 6.49 0.76 6.01
C TYR A 116 5.32 -0.09 6.44
N ARG A 117 5.24 -0.44 7.73
CA ARG A 117 4.05 -1.11 8.25
C ARG A 117 2.92 -0.11 8.31
N ALA A 118 1.72 -0.53 7.89
CA ALA A 118 0.55 0.33 7.94
C ALA A 118 0.15 0.68 9.39
N GLU A 119 0.49 -0.18 10.36
CA GLU A 119 0.15 0.01 11.79
C GLU A 119 0.88 1.19 12.44
N ASP A 120 2.04 1.60 11.90
CA ASP A 120 2.83 2.73 12.40
C ASP A 120 2.18 4.10 12.05
N PHE A 121 1.08 4.07 11.28
CA PHE A 121 0.41 5.26 10.73
C PHE A 121 -1.08 5.28 11.06
N VAL A 122 -1.64 6.49 11.10
CA VAL A 122 -3.10 6.71 11.18
C VAL A 122 -3.57 7.56 10.02
N LEU A 123 -4.79 7.30 9.56
CA LEU A 123 -5.43 8.08 8.51
C LEU A 123 -5.74 9.49 9.04
N VAL A 124 -5.26 10.50 8.33
CA VAL A 124 -5.67 11.89 8.54
C VAL A 124 -6.98 12.08 7.80
N LEU A 125 -8.08 12.12 8.53
CA LEU A 125 -9.36 12.48 7.94
C LEU A 125 -9.31 13.95 7.55
N PRO A 126 -9.85 14.33 6.38
CA PRO A 126 -10.06 15.73 6.07
C PRO A 126 -10.84 16.34 7.23
N THR A 127 -10.31 17.38 7.86
CA THR A 127 -11.12 18.21 8.74
C THR A 127 -12.10 18.95 7.85
N ASP A 128 -13.20 18.29 7.49
CA ASP A 128 -14.39 18.96 7.00
C ASP A 128 -14.71 20.05 8.01
N ASN A 129 -14.65 21.30 7.54
CA ASN A 129 -15.04 22.54 8.23
C ASN A 129 -15.76 22.28 9.56
N LEU A 130 -15.02 22.29 10.66
CA LEU A 130 -15.62 22.57 11.96
C LEU A 130 -16.35 23.92 11.78
N PRO A 131 -17.67 24.00 11.99
CA PRO A 131 -18.33 25.30 11.99
C PRO A 131 -17.63 26.18 13.03
N ASP A 132 -17.25 27.38 12.62
CA ASP A 132 -16.47 28.39 13.35
C ASP A 132 -17.23 28.98 14.56
N ASP A 133 -18.20 28.26 15.11
CA ASP A 133 -19.09 28.70 16.19
C ASP A 133 -19.02 27.74 17.38
N ALA A 134 -17.92 27.83 18.12
CA ALA A 134 -17.85 27.47 19.52
C ALA A 134 -16.98 28.50 20.27
N ALA A 135 -17.45 29.75 20.27
CA ALA A 135 -16.96 30.82 21.14
C ALA A 135 -18.07 31.26 22.10
#